data_AF-A0AAW1VQC7-F1
#
_entry.id   AF-A0AAW1VQC7-F1
#
_cell.length_a   1.000
_cell.length_b   1.000
_cell.length_c   1.000
_cell.angle_alpha   90.00
_cell.angle_beta   90.00
_cell.angle_gamma   90.00
#
_symmetry.space_group_name_H-M   'P 1'
#
loop_
_entity.id
_entity.type
_entity.pdbx_description
1 polymer ?
#
loop_
_entity_poly.entity_id
_entity_poly.type
_entity_poly.pdbx_seq_one_letter_code
_entity_poly.pdbx_strand_id
1 'polypeptide(L)'
;MGQLKSLYVLNLSGNALTGEIPSSIGNIRQLESLDLSQNHLSGQIPPQFANLTFLAFLNVSNNQLTGRIPTNTQFSTFPNTSFEGNKGLWGPPLTADTVAVPPPPKSNGSLSNMNSGDDIDWDIISVEIGFICGFGIAVGSLLFCKRWRKWYYRAMCNILFKIFPQLEQRFGNHTRHVYVNTRWSH
;
A
#
# COMPACT_ATOMS: atom_id res chain seq x y z
N MET A 1 -2.17 -10.77 -15.98
CA MET A 1 -2.18 -9.89 -17.16
C MET A 1 -3.61 -9.82 -17.69
N GLY A 2 -4.48 -9.04 -17.04
CA GLY A 2 -5.89 -8.94 -17.41
C GLY A 2 -6.06 -8.02 -18.62
N GLN A 3 -6.38 -8.59 -19.78
CA GLN A 3 -6.83 -7.84 -20.94
C GLN A 3 -8.25 -7.34 -20.68
N LEU A 4 -8.38 -6.12 -20.17
CA LEU A 4 -9.65 -5.40 -20.08
C LEU A 4 -10.13 -5.05 -21.51
N LYS A 5 -10.61 -6.06 -22.24
CA LYS A 5 -11.05 -5.99 -23.65
C LYS A 5 -12.43 -5.33 -23.84
N SER A 6 -13.00 -4.74 -22.79
CA SER A 6 -14.30 -4.05 -22.84
C SER A 6 -14.45 -3.03 -21.72
N LEU A 7 -13.37 -2.33 -21.36
CA LEU A 7 -13.48 -1.24 -20.38
C LEU A 7 -13.73 0.08 -21.10
N TYR A 8 -14.96 0.55 -21.00
CA TYR A 8 -15.42 1.83 -21.55
C TYR A 8 -15.29 2.95 -20.53
N VAL A 9 -15.46 2.66 -19.24
CA VAL A 9 -15.42 3.64 -18.16
C VAL A 9 -14.45 3.18 -17.08
N LEU A 10 -13.50 4.05 -16.72
CA LEU A 10 -12.62 3.87 -15.59
C LEU A 10 -12.74 5.10 -14.69
N ASN A 11 -13.34 4.91 -13.51
CA ASN A 11 -13.44 5.95 -12.49
C ASN A 11 -12.65 5.50 -11.25
N LEU A 12 -11.59 6.24 -10.94
CA LEU A 12 -10.75 6.09 -9.76
C LEU A 12 -10.69 7.39 -8.96
N SER A 13 -11.64 8.30 -9.16
CA SER A 13 -11.67 9.60 -8.50
C SER A 13 -11.84 9.50 -6.98
N GLY A 14 -11.33 10.48 -6.25
CA GLY A 14 -11.53 10.60 -4.80
C GLY A 14 -10.83 9.51 -3.98
N ASN A 15 -9.63 9.10 -4.41
CA ASN A 15 -8.82 8.11 -3.71
C ASN A 15 -7.50 8.72 -3.24
N ALA A 16 -6.69 7.93 -2.53
CA ALA A 16 -5.34 8.31 -2.12
C ALA A 16 -4.26 7.72 -3.05
N LEU A 17 -4.54 7.55 -4.35
CA LEU A 17 -3.57 6.98 -5.29
C LEU A 17 -2.36 7.91 -5.45
N THR A 18 -1.17 7.33 -5.38
CA THR A 18 0.12 8.04 -5.48
C THR A 18 0.96 7.51 -6.64
N GLY A 19 1.98 8.27 -7.03
CA GLY A 19 2.93 7.88 -8.07
C GLY A 19 2.44 8.25 -9.47
N GLU A 20 3.13 7.74 -10.49
CA GLU A 20 2.88 8.12 -11.87
C GLU A 20 1.70 7.38 -12.49
N ILE A 21 1.02 8.04 -13.43
CA ILE A 21 -0.01 7.41 -14.25
C ILE A 21 0.66 6.36 -15.15
N PRO A 22 0.27 5.07 -15.06
CA PRO A 22 0.92 4.04 -15.85
C PRO A 22 0.56 4.19 -17.33
N SER A 23 1.59 4.16 -18.20
CA SER A 23 1.43 4.25 -19.66
C SER A 23 0.58 3.12 -20.26
N SER A 24 0.41 2.02 -19.52
CA SER A 24 -0.42 0.87 -19.90
C SER A 24 -1.91 1.22 -20.03
N ILE A 25 -2.40 2.29 -19.40
CA ILE A 25 -3.78 2.78 -19.59
C ILE A 25 -4.01 3.14 -21.06
N GLY A 26 -2.98 3.65 -21.77
CA GLY A 26 -3.04 3.94 -23.21
C GLY A 26 -3.29 2.72 -24.11
N ASN A 27 -3.22 1.49 -23.57
CA ASN A 27 -3.54 0.26 -24.32
C ASN A 27 -5.04 -0.07 -24.33
N ILE A 28 -5.85 0.60 -23.49
CA ILE A 28 -7.29 0.35 -23.37
C ILE A 28 -8.03 1.14 -24.46
N ARG A 29 -7.90 0.72 -25.72
CA ARG A 29 -8.38 1.49 -26.88
C ARG A 29 -9.88 1.76 -26.90
N GLN A 30 -10.69 1.01 -26.14
CA GLN A 30 -12.14 1.20 -26.06
C GLN A 30 -12.58 2.14 -24.93
N LEU A 31 -11.63 2.76 -24.21
CA LEU A 31 -11.96 3.62 -23.10
C LEU A 31 -12.62 4.92 -23.60
N GLU A 32 -13.82 5.18 -23.11
CA GLU A 32 -14.65 6.36 -23.42
C GLU A 32 -14.61 7.39 -22.29
N SER A 33 -14.46 6.95 -21.04
CA SER A 33 -14.43 7.83 -19.87
C SER A 33 -13.32 7.43 -18.90
N LEU A 34 -12.46 8.39 -18.57
CA LEU A 34 -11.39 8.24 -17.60
C LEU A 34 -11.46 9.34 -16.54
N ASP A 35 -11.75 8.98 -15.30
CA ASP A 35 -11.70 9.89 -14.15
C ASP A 35 -10.63 9.43 -13.16
N LEU A 36 -9.60 10.25 -13.00
CA LEU A 36 -8.49 10.09 -12.05
C LEU A 36 -8.44 11.28 -11.07
N SER A 37 -9.47 12.12 -11.04
CA SER A 37 -9.46 13.36 -10.27
C SER A 37 -9.40 13.12 -8.76
N GLN A 38 -8.99 14.14 -8.00
CA GLN A 38 -8.94 14.08 -6.53
C GLN A 38 -8.11 12.90 -6.02
N ASN A 39 -6.84 12.86 -6.42
CA ASN A 39 -5.86 11.87 -6.00
C ASN A 39 -4.50 12.57 -5.72
N HIS A 40 -3.47 11.79 -5.41
CA HIS A 40 -2.10 12.28 -5.20
C HIS A 40 -1.15 11.81 -6.33
N LEU A 41 -1.66 11.67 -7.56
CA LEU A 41 -0.87 11.22 -8.70
C LEU A 41 0.14 12.30 -9.10
N SER A 42 1.36 11.87 -9.45
CA SER A 42 2.50 12.73 -9.77
C SER A 42 3.08 12.39 -11.15
N GLY A 43 4.13 13.09 -11.57
CA GLY A 43 4.77 12.88 -12.87
C GLY A 43 4.00 13.56 -14.02
N GLN A 44 4.16 13.03 -15.24
CA GLN A 44 3.57 13.59 -16.46
C GLN A 44 2.36 12.80 -16.94
N ILE A 45 1.47 13.44 -17.70
CA ILE A 45 0.41 12.72 -18.44
C ILE A 45 1.10 11.87 -19.53
N PRO A 46 0.91 10.54 -19.56
CA PRO A 46 1.61 9.68 -20.51
C PRO A 46 1.24 10.02 -21.95
N PRO A 47 2.20 10.17 -22.87
CA PRO A 47 1.90 10.43 -24.28
C PRO A 47 1.10 9.29 -24.92
N GLN A 48 1.13 8.08 -24.35
CA GLN A 48 0.35 6.93 -24.78
C GLN A 48 -1.17 7.16 -24.68
N PHE A 49 -1.64 8.15 -23.91
CA PHE A 49 -3.06 8.51 -23.91
C PHE A 49 -3.53 9.04 -25.27
N ALA A 50 -2.60 9.45 -26.15
CA ALA A 50 -2.89 9.73 -27.55
C ALA A 50 -3.49 8.53 -28.29
N ASN A 51 -3.27 7.29 -27.82
CA ASN A 51 -3.82 6.08 -28.44
C ASN A 51 -5.28 5.79 -28.05
N LEU A 52 -5.85 6.55 -27.10
CA LEU A 52 -7.22 6.36 -26.61
C LEU A 52 -8.22 7.05 -27.53
N THR A 53 -8.40 6.57 -28.75
CA THR A 53 -9.15 7.28 -29.81
C THR A 53 -10.67 7.42 -29.54
N PHE A 54 -11.21 6.73 -28.56
CA PHE A 54 -12.64 6.78 -28.18
C PHE A 54 -12.90 7.60 -26.92
N LEU A 55 -11.86 8.20 -26.31
CA LEU A 55 -11.97 8.89 -25.04
C LEU A 55 -12.78 10.19 -25.22
N ALA A 56 -14.00 10.19 -24.71
CA ALA A 56 -14.93 11.32 -24.73
C ALA A 56 -14.89 12.13 -23.43
N PHE A 57 -14.48 11.52 -22.31
CA PHE A 57 -14.34 12.18 -21.03
C PHE A 57 -12.98 11.88 -20.39
N LEU A 58 -12.29 12.93 -19.98
CA LEU A 58 -11.06 12.86 -19.20
C LEU A 58 -11.15 13.84 -18.03
N ASN A 59 -10.84 13.39 -16.83
CA ASN A 59 -10.65 14.25 -15.68
C ASN A 59 -9.43 13.80 -14.87
N VAL A 60 -8.43 14.67 -14.78
CA VAL A 60 -7.21 14.47 -14.00
C VAL A 60 -7.00 15.61 -12.99
N SER A 61 -8.05 16.39 -12.73
CA SER A 61 -7.99 17.55 -11.85
C SER A 61 -7.65 17.18 -10.41
N ASN A 62 -7.13 18.14 -9.65
CA ASN A 62 -6.80 17.99 -8.23
C ASN A 62 -5.85 16.80 -7.98
N ASN A 63 -4.69 16.85 -8.63
CA ASN A 63 -3.57 15.93 -8.48
C ASN A 63 -2.25 16.73 -8.39
N GLN A 64 -1.11 16.03 -8.42
CA GLN A 64 0.23 16.62 -8.38
C GLN A 64 0.96 16.46 -9.74
N LEU A 65 0.21 16.44 -10.85
CA LEU A 65 0.76 16.24 -12.19
C LEU A 65 1.57 17.47 -12.64
N THR A 66 2.55 17.20 -13.50
CA THR A 66 3.54 18.16 -13.99
C THR A 66 3.78 18.01 -15.49
N GLY A 67 4.33 19.03 -16.14
CA GLY A 67 4.72 18.99 -17.54
C GLY A 67 3.65 19.53 -18.50
N ARG A 68 3.94 19.43 -19.80
CA ARG A 68 3.06 19.96 -20.85
C ARG A 68 1.87 19.03 -21.07
N ILE A 69 0.66 19.60 -21.16
CA ILE A 69 -0.53 18.86 -21.57
C ILE A 69 -0.34 18.38 -23.03
N PRO A 70 -0.56 17.08 -23.34
CA PRO A 70 -0.46 16.59 -24.70
C PRO A 70 -1.43 17.33 -25.64
N THR A 71 -0.95 17.92 -26.73
CA THR A 71 -1.77 18.71 -27.67
C THR A 71 -2.20 17.95 -28.92
N ASN A 72 -1.71 16.73 -29.09
CA ASN A 72 -1.60 16.10 -30.41
C ASN A 72 -2.87 15.32 -30.82
N THR A 73 -3.90 15.27 -29.96
CA THR A 73 -5.10 14.43 -30.11
C THR A 73 -6.33 15.08 -29.45
N GLN A 74 -7.35 14.30 -29.02
CA GLN A 74 -8.57 14.79 -28.35
C GLN A 74 -8.34 15.57 -27.04
N PHE A 75 -7.11 15.66 -26.55
CA PHE A 75 -6.83 16.42 -25.33
C PHE A 75 -7.20 17.90 -25.42
N SER A 76 -7.11 18.49 -26.62
CA SER A 76 -7.53 19.87 -26.86
C SER A 76 -9.05 20.05 -26.85
N THR A 77 -9.83 18.97 -26.94
CA THR A 77 -11.30 19.03 -26.86
C THR A 77 -11.81 18.98 -25.42
N PHE A 78 -10.95 18.63 -24.45
CA PHE A 78 -11.34 18.61 -23.05
C PHE A 78 -11.30 20.01 -22.45
N PRO A 79 -12.23 20.33 -21.53
CA PRO A 79 -12.26 21.64 -20.87
C PRO A 79 -11.05 21.82 -19.95
N ASN A 80 -10.75 23.08 -19.62
CA ASN A 80 -9.70 23.42 -18.64
C ASN A 80 -9.93 22.77 -17.26
N THR A 81 -11.18 22.60 -16.85
CA THR A 81 -11.59 21.95 -15.59
C THR A 81 -11.09 20.50 -15.50
N SER A 82 -10.85 19.82 -16.63
CA SER A 82 -10.30 18.47 -16.63
C SER A 82 -8.85 18.40 -16.13
N PHE A 83 -8.13 19.53 -16.13
CA PHE A 83 -6.70 19.59 -15.80
C PHE A 83 -6.39 20.49 -14.59
N GLU A 84 -7.38 21.20 -14.06
CA GLU A 84 -7.21 22.17 -12.98
C GLU A 84 -6.71 21.53 -11.67
N GLY A 85 -6.23 22.35 -10.73
CA GLY A 85 -5.73 21.85 -9.44
C GLY A 85 -4.38 21.13 -9.51
N ASN A 86 -3.77 20.99 -10.69
CA ASN A 86 -2.40 20.49 -10.86
C ASN A 86 -1.41 21.65 -11.03
N LYS A 87 -0.62 21.96 -9.99
CA LYS A 87 0.27 23.13 -9.99
C LYS A 87 1.38 23.11 -11.05
N GLY A 88 1.79 21.93 -11.52
CA GLY A 88 2.89 21.77 -12.46
C GLY A 88 2.49 21.56 -13.92
N LEU A 89 1.19 21.46 -14.22
CA LEU A 89 0.70 21.30 -15.60
C LEU A 89 0.65 22.65 -16.32
N TRP A 90 1.01 22.64 -17.60
CA TRP A 90 1.00 23.83 -18.46
C TRP A 90 0.73 23.47 -19.93
N GLY A 91 0.41 24.48 -20.73
CA GLY A 91 -0.02 24.34 -22.13
C GLY A 91 -1.55 24.38 -22.28
N PRO A 92 -2.08 24.49 -23.51
CA PRO A 92 -3.52 24.48 -23.74
C PRO A 92 -4.14 23.16 -23.28
N PRO A 93 -5.35 23.15 -22.67
CA PRO A 93 -6.27 24.27 -22.49
C PRO A 93 -6.04 25.16 -21.24
N LEU A 94 -5.00 24.91 -20.43
CA LEU A 94 -4.75 25.69 -19.20
C LEU A 94 -4.06 27.03 -19.46
N THR A 95 -3.06 27.05 -20.34
CA THR A 95 -2.30 28.26 -20.69
C THR A 95 -2.16 28.37 -22.20
N ALA A 96 -2.21 29.58 -22.77
CA ALA A 96 -1.98 29.77 -24.20
C ALA A 96 -0.56 29.33 -24.62
N ASP A 97 -0.41 28.78 -25.84
CA ASP A 97 0.89 28.37 -26.40
C ASP A 97 1.89 29.54 -26.56
N THR A 98 1.41 30.78 -26.45
CA THR A 98 2.15 32.00 -26.73
C THR A 98 2.80 32.61 -25.49
N VAL A 99 3.62 31.87 -24.74
CA VAL A 99 4.67 32.54 -23.96
C VAL A 99 5.88 31.63 -23.86
N ALA A 100 7.03 32.17 -24.29
CA ALA A 100 8.34 31.78 -23.81
C ALA A 100 8.45 32.05 -22.29
N VAL A 101 7.62 31.38 -21.47
CA VAL A 101 7.81 31.34 -20.03
C VAL A 101 8.93 30.33 -19.82
N PRO A 102 10.01 30.69 -19.11
CA PRO A 102 10.89 29.65 -18.60
C PRO A 102 10.03 28.64 -17.82
N PRO A 103 10.32 27.32 -17.90
CA PRO A 103 9.62 26.34 -17.09
C PRO A 103 9.55 26.87 -15.65
N PRO A 104 8.38 26.77 -14.97
CA PRO A 104 8.27 27.23 -13.59
C PRO A 104 9.46 26.66 -12.83
N PRO A 105 10.18 27.48 -12.04
CA PRO A 105 11.39 27.03 -11.37
C PRO A 105 11.07 25.72 -10.69
N LYS A 106 11.83 24.66 -11.01
CA LYS A 106 11.85 23.45 -10.20
C LYS A 106 11.94 23.96 -8.77
N SER A 107 10.98 23.64 -7.91
CA SER A 107 11.05 24.00 -6.51
C SER A 107 12.28 23.34 -5.92
N ASN A 108 13.41 24.01 -6.05
CA ASN A 108 14.61 23.82 -5.29
C ASN A 108 14.16 24.13 -3.88
N GLY A 109 13.94 23.06 -3.10
CA GLY A 109 13.70 23.12 -1.67
C GLY A 109 14.84 23.89 -1.03
N SER A 110 14.66 25.20 -0.94
CA SER A 110 15.40 26.05 -0.03
C SER A 110 14.91 25.68 1.36
N LEU A 111 15.79 24.98 2.06
CA LEU A 111 15.80 24.80 3.50
C LEU A 111 15.29 26.07 4.20
N SER A 112 14.04 26.04 4.64
CA SER A 112 13.57 26.88 5.74
C SER A 112 12.99 25.94 6.77
N ASN A 113 13.58 26.06 7.95
CA ASN A 113 13.51 25.12 9.05
C ASN A 113 12.28 25.43 9.93
N MET A 114 11.69 24.35 10.43
CA MET A 114 10.88 24.21 11.65
C MET A 114 9.35 24.42 11.64
N ASN A 115 8.71 23.25 11.78
CA ASN A 115 7.68 22.85 12.75
C ASN A 115 6.22 23.15 12.41
N SER A 116 5.49 22.10 11.99
CA SER A 116 4.48 21.40 12.83
C SER A 116 3.51 20.59 11.95
N GLY A 117 3.44 19.27 12.14
CA GLY A 117 2.30 18.46 11.68
C GLY A 117 2.67 17.15 10.99
N ASP A 118 2.88 16.11 11.81
CA ASP A 118 2.73 14.68 11.52
C ASP A 118 3.69 14.03 10.51
N ASP A 119 4.99 14.07 10.83
CA ASP A 119 5.92 13.03 10.39
C ASP A 119 5.56 11.74 11.15
N ILE A 120 5.00 10.77 10.45
CA ILE A 120 4.72 9.45 10.98
C ILE A 120 6.06 8.80 11.34
N ASP A 121 6.29 8.66 12.64
CA ASP A 121 7.49 8.04 13.19
C ASP A 121 7.44 6.53 12.92
N TRP A 122 8.03 6.12 11.78
CA TRP A 122 8.03 4.73 11.31
C TRP A 122 8.68 3.76 12.31
N ASP A 123 9.52 4.26 13.22
CA ASP A 123 10.10 3.47 14.29
C ASP A 123 9.02 3.06 15.32
N ILE A 124 8.05 3.92 15.63
CA ILE A 124 6.92 3.60 16.53
C ILE A 124 5.98 2.57 15.90
N ILE A 125 5.66 2.71 14.60
CA ILE A 125 4.76 1.77 13.90
C ILE A 125 5.43 0.39 13.72
N SER A 126 6.75 0.34 13.52
CA SER A 126 7.47 -0.93 13.36
C SER A 126 7.42 -1.81 14.62
N VAL A 127 7.49 -1.19 15.80
CA VAL A 127 7.40 -1.87 17.09
C VAL A 127 5.99 -2.43 17.31
N GLU A 128 4.96 -1.72 16.85
CA GLU A 128 3.55 -2.11 17.02
C GLU A 128 3.13 -3.25 16.06
N ILE A 129 3.51 -3.18 14.78
CA ILE A 129 3.24 -4.26 13.80
C ILE A 129 4.09 -5.50 14.10
N GLY A 130 5.33 -5.32 14.58
CA GLY A 130 6.19 -6.41 15.02
C GLY A 130 5.56 -7.23 16.16
N PHE A 131 4.86 -6.56 17.08
CA PHE A 131 4.15 -7.22 18.18
C PHE A 131 2.91 -7.99 17.70
N ILE A 132 2.13 -7.41 16.78
CA ILE A 132 0.91 -8.04 16.24
C ILE A 132 1.24 -9.27 15.39
N CYS A 133 2.24 -9.19 14.52
CA CYS A 133 2.68 -10.32 13.69
C CYS A 133 3.40 -11.39 14.51
N GLY A 134 4.25 -11.01 15.48
CA GLY A 134 4.96 -11.94 16.33
C GLY A 134 4.05 -12.70 17.31
N PHE A 135 3.14 -12.00 17.98
CA PHE A 135 2.24 -12.59 18.97
C PHE A 135 1.08 -13.36 18.30
N GLY A 136 0.61 -12.90 17.14
CA GLY A 136 -0.44 -13.57 16.36
C GLY A 136 0.01 -14.90 15.76
N ILE A 137 1.26 -15.03 15.32
CA ILE A 137 1.80 -16.33 14.88
C ILE A 137 1.91 -17.29 16.08
N ALA A 138 2.38 -16.83 17.24
CA ALA A 138 2.51 -17.68 18.43
C ALA A 138 1.14 -18.14 18.97
N VAL A 139 0.19 -17.23 19.12
CA VAL A 139 -1.16 -17.54 19.66
C VAL A 139 -2.05 -18.20 18.60
N GLY A 140 -1.95 -17.80 17.34
CA GLY A 140 -2.69 -18.41 16.23
C GLY A 140 -2.24 -19.85 15.94
N SER A 141 -0.94 -20.13 16.03
CA SER A 141 -0.41 -21.51 15.93
C SER A 141 -0.90 -22.42 17.06
N LEU A 142 -1.28 -21.85 18.21
CA LEU A 142 -1.85 -22.61 19.33
C LEU A 142 -3.33 -22.91 19.17
N LEU A 143 -4.07 -22.08 18.43
CA LEU A 143 -5.53 -22.17 18.36
C LEU A 143 -6.06 -22.91 17.12
N PHE A 144 -5.31 -23.06 16.02
CA PHE A 144 -5.93 -23.47 14.75
C PHE A 144 -5.98 -24.98 14.42
N CYS A 145 -5.43 -25.90 15.24
CA CYS A 145 -5.63 -27.35 14.99
C CYS A 145 -5.43 -28.24 16.24
N LYS A 146 -6.43 -29.06 16.60
CA LYS A 146 -6.40 -30.06 17.70
C LYS A 146 -5.17 -31.02 17.65
N ARG A 147 -4.58 -31.23 16.47
CA ARG A 147 -3.44 -32.12 16.22
C ARG A 147 -2.09 -31.50 16.65
N TRP A 148 -1.90 -30.20 16.41
CA TRP A 148 -0.64 -29.50 16.70
C TRP A 148 -0.50 -29.15 18.18
N ARG A 149 -1.62 -28.98 18.88
CA ARG A 149 -1.65 -28.77 20.33
C ARG A 149 -0.92 -29.85 21.12
N LYS A 150 -1.16 -31.14 20.79
CA LYS A 150 -0.48 -32.26 21.48
C LYS A 150 1.02 -32.28 21.21
N TRP A 151 1.42 -31.96 19.99
CA TRP A 151 2.82 -31.91 19.61
C TRP A 151 3.54 -30.74 20.28
N TYR A 152 2.92 -29.55 20.27
CA TYR A 152 3.43 -28.34 20.94
C TYR A 152 3.66 -28.57 22.43
N TYR A 153 2.70 -29.14 23.16
CA TYR A 153 2.89 -29.45 24.58
C TYR A 153 4.05 -30.43 24.83
N ARG A 154 4.21 -31.46 23.97
CA ARG A 154 5.35 -32.39 24.08
C ARG A 154 6.69 -31.72 23.79
N ALA A 155 6.75 -30.90 22.73
CA ALA A 155 7.96 -30.18 22.37
C ALA A 155 8.37 -29.19 23.46
N MET A 156 7.40 -28.44 24.00
CA MET A 156 7.66 -27.47 25.07
C MET A 156 8.11 -28.16 26.37
N CYS A 157 7.48 -29.26 26.78
CA CYS A 157 7.92 -30.03 27.94
C CYS A 157 9.37 -30.53 27.77
N ASN A 158 9.71 -31.07 26.60
CA ASN A 158 11.08 -31.53 26.33
C ASN A 158 12.10 -30.40 26.41
N ILE A 159 11.76 -29.21 25.92
CA ILE A 159 12.64 -28.04 26.00
C ILE A 159 12.77 -27.56 27.45
N LEU A 160 11.67 -27.51 28.21
CA LEU A 160 11.67 -27.11 29.63
C LEU A 160 12.51 -28.05 30.50
N PHE A 161 12.42 -29.37 30.31
CA PHE A 161 13.27 -30.33 31.03
C PHE A 161 14.76 -30.18 30.68
N LYS A 162 15.06 -29.78 29.43
CA LYS A 162 16.44 -29.59 28.97
C LYS A 162 17.06 -28.29 29.46
N ILE A 163 16.27 -27.24 29.63
CA ILE A 163 16.71 -25.93 30.15
C ILE A 163 16.75 -25.94 31.68
N PHE A 164 15.81 -26.64 32.34
CA PHE A 164 15.71 -26.71 33.79
C PHE A 164 15.72 -28.17 34.28
N PRO A 165 16.90 -28.82 34.37
CA PRO A 165 17.00 -30.20 34.87
C PRO A 165 16.51 -30.37 36.31
N GLN A 166 16.39 -29.26 37.06
CA GLN A 166 15.86 -29.25 38.44
C GLN A 166 14.36 -29.56 38.52
N LEU A 167 13.60 -29.39 37.43
CA LEU A 167 12.17 -29.74 37.37
C LEU A 167 11.95 -31.27 37.32
N GLU A 168 12.90 -32.03 36.76
CA GLU A 168 12.86 -33.50 36.74
C GLU A 168 12.99 -34.08 38.16
N GLN A 169 13.89 -33.52 38.97
CA GLN A 169 14.03 -33.90 40.38
C GLN A 169 12.77 -33.59 41.19
N ARG A 170 12.11 -32.45 40.93
CA ARG A 170 10.94 -32.00 41.69
C ARG A 170 9.65 -32.75 41.34
N PHE A 171 9.41 -33.04 40.06
CA PHE A 171 8.22 -33.78 39.61
C PHE A 171 8.42 -35.30 39.57
N GLY A 172 9.64 -35.78 39.31
CA GLY A 172 9.99 -37.20 39.34
C GLY A 172 9.91 -37.81 40.75
N ASN A 173 10.23 -37.03 41.79
CA ASN A 173 9.98 -37.47 43.17
C ASN A 173 8.49 -37.52 43.50
N HIS A 174 7.67 -36.58 42.98
CA HIS A 174 6.24 -36.58 43.27
C HIS A 174 5.50 -37.79 42.65
N THR A 175 5.88 -38.23 41.45
CA THR A 175 5.35 -39.48 40.87
C THR A 175 5.90 -40.73 41.57
N ARG A 176 7.11 -40.73 42.12
CA ARG A 176 7.60 -41.84 42.96
C ARG A 176 6.86 -41.96 44.29
N HIS A 177 6.55 -40.84 44.96
CA HIS A 177 5.84 -40.88 46.24
C HIS A 177 4.38 -41.36 46.12
N VAL A 178 3.72 -41.12 44.98
CA VAL A 178 2.36 -41.63 44.75
C VAL A 178 2.33 -43.15 44.55
N TYR A 179 3.39 -43.76 43.99
CA TYR A 179 3.46 -45.22 43.81
C TYR A 179 3.92 -46.01 45.05
N VAL A 180 4.58 -45.37 46.03
CA VAL A 180 5.04 -46.07 47.24
C VAL A 180 3.92 -46.20 48.28
N ASN A 181 2.92 -45.31 48.28
CA ASN A 181 1.86 -45.30 49.30
C ASN A 181 0.58 -46.07 48.95
N THR A 182 0.48 -46.67 47.76
CA THR A 182 -0.67 -47.50 47.37
C THR A 182 -0.37 -49.01 47.39
N ARG A 183 0.70 -49.45 48.08
CA ARG A 183 1.07 -50.88 48.17
C ARG A 183 0.97 -51.52 49.56
N TRP A 184 0.35 -50.85 50.54
CA TRP A 184 0.11 -51.45 51.86
C TRP A 184 -1.29 -51.11 52.39
N SER A 185 -2.32 -51.68 51.76
CA SER A 185 -3.63 -51.86 52.39
C SER A 185 -4.38 -53.00 51.70
N HIS A 186 -3.94 -54.23 51.93
CA HIS A 186 -4.74 -55.45 51.88
C HIS A 186 -4.02 -56.56 52.63
#